data_AF-A0A545VWD3-F1
#
_entry.id   AF-A0A545VWD3-F1
#
_cell.length_a   1.000
_cell.length_b   1.000
_cell.length_c   1.000
_cell.angle_alpha   90.00
_cell.angle_beta   90.00
_cell.angle_gamma   90.00
#
_symmetry.space_group_name_H-M   'P 1'
#
loop_
_entity.id
_entity.type
_entity.pdbx_description
1 polymer ?
#
loop_
_entity_poly.entity_id
_entity_poly.type
_entity_poly.pdbx_seq_one_letter_code
_entity_poly.pdbx_strand_id
1 'polypeptide(L)'
;MLEKITKVYANHGIPIKCDIYTASEPVPDAPVALFFHAGALTGWGRDCVPPWLVQTCYKQKWPLMSASYRLMPQTGTDGLAEDVTAAYKFAQNWDCSSSEKKRRVIVVGASAGFFLASFLGRTASPPPLALLSIAGINSFTHPFYASSTLVTPEPTPDADVAPAQDPSAAPVVGRSIPNGHDGAADFCVAALREDGSRDPDFCPPPAEPDTRSDEERRLWDARALLYRYLIHRNRWPGLTAALDGGREWTTWSAARRARWPPTVVFHGSADAAVPLEVSERLRDVMGAERVALFVAEGRDHLFERALFLEDEEPGMDAVRDAVAKLVEVVKAAEAAA
;
A
#
# COMPACT_ATOMS: atom_id res chain seq x y z
N MET A 1 12.75 16.03 -15.67
CA MET A 1 12.90 14.55 -15.69
C MET A 1 12.31 13.97 -14.41
N LEU A 2 12.07 12.66 -14.34
CA LEU A 2 11.65 11.98 -13.10
C LEU A 2 12.88 11.69 -12.23
N GLU A 3 12.79 11.99 -10.94
CA GLU A 3 13.84 11.76 -9.96
C GLU A 3 13.35 10.89 -8.79
N LYS A 4 14.27 10.12 -8.21
CA LYS A 4 14.05 9.35 -6.98
C LYS A 4 14.91 9.91 -5.85
N ILE A 5 14.29 10.32 -4.75
CA ILE A 5 14.95 10.87 -3.55
C ILE A 5 14.54 10.03 -2.34
N THR A 6 15.50 9.62 -1.50
CA THR A 6 15.18 8.95 -0.23
C THR A 6 15.27 9.95 0.93
N LYS A 7 14.23 10.00 1.77
CA LYS A 7 14.19 10.86 2.97
C LYS A 7 13.79 10.06 4.21
N VAL A 8 14.29 10.47 5.36
CA VAL A 8 13.82 9.97 6.67
C VAL A 8 12.65 10.85 7.10
N TYR A 9 11.52 10.25 7.44
CA TYR A 9 10.33 10.99 7.90
C TYR A 9 10.03 10.77 9.39
N ALA A 10 10.57 9.70 9.99
CA ALA A 10 10.44 9.41 11.42
C ALA A 10 11.65 8.63 11.94
N ASN A 11 11.84 8.60 13.25
CA ASN A 11 12.88 7.82 13.92
C ASN A 11 12.36 7.28 15.25
N HIS A 12 12.35 5.95 15.38
CA HIS A 12 11.88 5.23 16.57
C HIS A 12 12.96 4.26 17.07
N GLY A 13 14.20 4.75 17.17
CA GLY A 13 15.39 3.91 17.38
C GLY A 13 15.95 3.31 16.08
N ILE A 14 15.14 3.32 15.01
CA ILE A 14 15.55 3.06 13.64
C ILE A 14 14.99 4.16 12.72
N PRO A 15 15.74 4.59 11.68
CA PRO A 15 15.25 5.58 10.73
C PRO A 15 14.17 4.98 9.83
N ILE A 16 12.99 5.60 9.81
CA ILE A 16 11.89 5.23 8.91
C ILE A 16 11.94 6.14 7.69
N LYS A 17 12.06 5.52 6.51
CA LYS A 17 12.36 6.20 5.25
C LYS A 17 11.18 6.17 4.30
N CYS A 18 11.14 7.12 3.39
CA CYS A 18 10.33 7.06 2.18
C CYS A 18 11.20 7.29 0.95
N ASP A 19 10.80 6.69 -0.17
CA ASP A 19 11.34 6.97 -1.50
C ASP A 19 10.34 7.87 -2.21
N ILE A 20 10.83 8.99 -2.73
CA ILE A 20 10.04 10.07 -3.30
C ILE A 20 10.33 10.15 -4.79
N TYR A 21 9.31 9.91 -5.60
CA TYR A 21 9.33 10.01 -7.05
C TYR A 21 8.68 11.33 -7.45
N THR A 22 9.46 12.26 -7.99
CA THR A 22 9.00 13.63 -8.32
C THR A 22 9.66 14.15 -9.59
N ALA A 23 9.03 15.11 -10.25
CA ALA A 23 9.67 15.86 -11.32
C ALA A 23 10.77 16.78 -10.74
N SER A 24 11.84 17.00 -11.51
CA SER A 24 12.95 17.91 -11.16
C SER A 24 12.48 19.34 -10.83
N GLU A 25 11.41 19.79 -11.49
CA GLU A 25 10.74 21.04 -11.17
C GLU A 25 9.44 20.71 -10.42
N PRO A 26 9.38 20.92 -9.09
CA PRO A 26 8.19 20.65 -8.31
C PRO A 26 7.04 21.52 -8.79
N VAL A 27 5.84 20.94 -8.91
CA VAL A 27 4.62 21.73 -9.14
C VAL A 27 4.09 22.17 -7.79
N PRO A 28 4.07 23.48 -7.50
CA PRO A 28 3.47 24.00 -6.29
C PRO A 28 2.01 23.53 -6.21
N ASP A 29 1.55 23.18 -5.01
CA ASP A 29 0.14 22.96 -4.67
C ASP A 29 -0.54 21.70 -5.21
N ALA A 30 0.09 20.95 -6.12
CA ALA A 30 -0.41 19.62 -6.49
C ALA A 30 -0.54 18.72 -5.25
N PRO A 31 -1.41 17.71 -5.23
CA PRO A 31 -1.46 16.77 -4.12
C PRO A 31 -0.22 15.86 -4.09
N VAL A 32 0.09 15.33 -2.91
CA VAL A 32 1.09 14.28 -2.74
C VAL A 32 0.38 12.93 -2.73
N ALA A 33 0.86 11.98 -3.52
CA ALA A 33 0.46 10.58 -3.40
C ALA A 33 1.33 9.90 -2.34
N LEU A 34 0.74 9.39 -1.26
CA LEU A 34 1.41 8.63 -0.21
C LEU A 34 1.04 7.16 -0.35
N PHE A 35 2.01 6.32 -0.70
CA PHE A 35 1.84 4.89 -0.92
C PHE A 35 2.34 4.06 0.27
N PHE A 36 1.50 3.15 0.74
CA PHE A 36 1.84 2.09 1.68
C PHE A 36 1.90 0.74 0.95
N HIS A 37 3.05 0.09 1.04
CA HIS A 37 3.33 -1.16 0.34
C HIS A 37 2.50 -2.34 0.86
N ALA A 38 2.45 -3.40 0.04
CA ALA A 38 1.87 -4.69 0.40
C ALA A 38 2.81 -5.52 1.31
N GLY A 39 2.63 -6.85 1.38
CA GLY A 39 3.46 -7.70 2.24
C GLY A 39 2.85 -7.94 3.62
N ALA A 40 1.52 -7.93 3.73
CA ALA A 40 0.76 -8.40 4.90
C ALA A 40 1.08 -7.71 6.23
N LEU A 41 1.69 -6.52 6.22
CA LEU A 41 2.31 -5.87 7.39
C LEU A 41 3.51 -6.63 7.98
N THR A 42 3.90 -7.77 7.42
CA THR A 42 4.96 -8.64 7.96
C THR A 42 6.21 -8.66 7.10
N GLY A 43 6.17 -8.16 5.87
CA GLY A 43 7.32 -8.10 4.97
C GLY A 43 7.20 -6.99 3.93
N TRP A 44 8.07 -7.09 2.92
CA TRP A 44 8.21 -6.16 1.79
C TRP A 44 8.61 -4.75 2.22
N GLY A 45 8.79 -3.84 1.26
CA GLY A 45 9.27 -2.49 1.55
C GLY A 45 8.79 -1.44 0.58
N ARG A 46 9.24 -0.21 0.82
CA ARG A 46 8.93 0.97 0.00
C ARG A 46 9.44 0.88 -1.45
N ASP A 47 10.36 -0.03 -1.70
CA ASP A 47 10.90 -0.38 -3.01
C ASP A 47 9.89 -1.19 -3.86
N CYS A 48 8.88 -1.82 -3.25
CA CYS A 48 7.79 -2.52 -3.93
C CYS A 48 6.68 -1.59 -4.48
N VAL A 49 7.05 -0.45 -5.06
CA VAL A 49 6.10 0.48 -5.71
C VAL A 49 5.85 0.02 -7.15
N PRO A 50 4.59 -0.10 -7.61
CA PRO A 50 4.33 -0.61 -8.95
C PRO A 50 4.60 0.44 -10.04
N PRO A 51 5.14 0.05 -11.21
CA PRO A 51 5.54 1.00 -12.26
C PRO A 51 4.39 1.90 -12.75
N TRP A 52 3.20 1.35 -12.99
CA TRP A 52 2.04 2.14 -13.42
C TRP A 52 1.64 3.24 -12.43
N LEU A 53 1.87 3.05 -11.12
CA LEU A 53 1.57 4.07 -10.11
C LEU A 53 2.57 5.22 -10.22
N VAL A 54 3.85 4.91 -10.41
CA VAL A 54 4.87 5.93 -10.68
C VAL A 54 4.55 6.70 -11.97
N GLN A 55 4.17 6.01 -13.04
CA GLN A 55 3.73 6.64 -14.29
C GLN A 55 2.53 7.57 -14.08
N THR A 56 1.51 7.08 -13.37
CA THR A 56 0.29 7.85 -13.08
C THR A 56 0.65 9.14 -12.36
N CYS A 57 1.37 9.04 -11.24
CA CYS A 57 1.76 10.20 -10.45
C CYS A 57 2.65 11.17 -11.25
N TYR A 58 3.61 10.66 -12.02
CA TYR A 58 4.49 11.50 -12.83
C TYR A 58 3.73 12.23 -13.97
N LYS A 59 2.81 11.54 -14.67
CA LYS A 59 1.95 12.13 -15.71
C LYS A 59 1.00 13.20 -15.12
N GLN A 60 0.50 13.00 -13.90
CA GLN A 60 -0.35 13.98 -13.19
C GLN A 60 0.42 15.05 -12.42
N LYS A 61 1.77 15.00 -12.40
CA LYS A 61 2.63 15.88 -11.62
C LYS A 61 2.39 15.82 -10.10
N TRP A 62 1.93 14.67 -9.61
CA TRP A 62 1.82 14.38 -8.17
C TRP A 62 3.13 13.77 -7.67
N PRO A 63 3.82 14.37 -6.68
CA PRO A 63 4.93 13.69 -6.05
C PRO A 63 4.43 12.42 -5.34
N LEU A 64 5.08 11.29 -5.62
CA LEU A 64 4.74 10.00 -5.04
C LEU A 64 5.74 9.64 -3.95
N MET A 65 5.26 9.46 -2.73
CA MET A 65 6.02 9.00 -1.57
C MET A 65 5.68 7.55 -1.28
N SER A 66 6.60 6.63 -1.55
CA SER A 66 6.51 5.26 -1.08
C SER A 66 7.09 5.17 0.32
N ALA A 67 6.26 4.93 1.33
CA ALA A 67 6.67 4.96 2.73
C ALA A 67 6.97 3.55 3.26
N SER A 68 8.12 3.39 3.90
CA SER A 68 8.38 2.24 4.77
C SER A 68 7.60 2.39 6.07
N TYR A 69 7.22 1.30 6.71
CA TYR A 69 6.70 1.29 8.08
C TYR A 69 7.29 0.10 8.84
N ARG A 70 7.32 0.16 10.18
CA ARG A 70 7.75 -0.97 11.01
C ARG A 70 6.77 -2.13 10.85
N LEU A 71 7.27 -3.35 10.85
CA LEU A 71 6.49 -4.53 10.53
C LEU A 71 5.97 -5.25 11.78
N MET A 72 4.82 -5.92 11.63
CA MET A 72 4.24 -6.83 12.60
C MET A 72 5.00 -8.17 12.64
N PRO A 73 5.02 -8.90 13.77
CA PRO A 73 4.35 -8.57 15.03
C PRO A 73 5.11 -7.57 15.92
N GLN A 74 6.41 -7.33 15.68
CA GLN A 74 7.28 -6.60 16.62
C GLN A 74 6.81 -5.17 16.91
N THR A 75 6.24 -4.47 15.91
CA THR A 75 5.88 -3.07 16.11
C THR A 75 4.53 -2.84 16.80
N GLY A 76 3.64 -3.83 16.81
CA GLY A 76 2.27 -3.69 17.29
C GLY A 76 1.43 -2.62 16.56
N THR A 77 0.19 -2.41 17.00
CA THR A 77 -0.70 -1.40 16.39
C THR A 77 -0.27 0.04 16.68
N ASP A 78 0.34 0.28 17.84
CA ASP A 78 0.73 1.63 18.27
C ASP A 78 1.89 2.14 17.40
N GLY A 79 2.90 1.30 17.16
CA GLY A 79 4.00 1.64 16.26
C GLY A 79 3.54 1.84 14.81
N LEU A 80 2.59 1.03 14.32
CA LEU A 80 1.97 1.28 13.02
C LEU A 80 1.25 2.63 12.98
N ALA A 81 0.48 2.97 14.02
CA ALA A 81 -0.22 4.25 14.09
C ALA A 81 0.75 5.45 14.08
N GLU A 82 1.86 5.35 14.83
CA GLU A 82 2.95 6.33 14.83
C GLU A 82 3.54 6.53 13.43
N ASP A 83 3.97 5.44 12.80
CA ASP A 83 4.66 5.47 11.50
C ASP A 83 3.76 6.02 10.40
N VAL A 84 2.50 5.58 10.36
CA VAL A 84 1.51 5.99 9.33
C VAL A 84 1.10 7.45 9.52
N THR A 85 0.92 7.88 10.76
CA THR A 85 0.59 9.28 11.08
C THR A 85 1.76 10.21 10.74
N ALA A 86 2.99 9.78 11.04
CA ALA A 86 4.20 10.53 10.71
C ALA A 86 4.39 10.64 9.19
N ALA A 87 4.18 9.55 8.43
CA ALA A 87 4.25 9.57 6.98
C ALA A 87 3.21 10.53 6.36
N TYR A 88 1.98 10.52 6.87
CA TYR A 88 0.93 11.44 6.42
C TYR A 88 1.27 12.91 6.69
N LYS A 89 1.77 13.23 7.90
CA LYS A 89 2.25 14.58 8.22
C LYS A 89 3.43 14.99 7.36
N PHE A 90 4.36 14.08 7.07
CA PHE A 90 5.49 14.36 6.21
C PHE A 90 5.03 14.69 4.78
N ALA A 91 4.11 13.91 4.22
CA ALA A 91 3.51 14.18 2.91
C ALA A 91 2.79 15.55 2.87
N GLN A 92 2.06 15.92 3.92
CA GLN A 92 1.39 17.22 4.01
C GLN A 92 2.37 18.41 3.98
N ASN A 93 3.60 18.23 4.45
CA ASN A 93 4.59 19.30 4.54
C ASN A 93 5.67 19.20 3.44
N TRP A 94 5.52 18.26 2.50
CA TRP A 94 6.51 18.06 1.45
C TRP A 94 6.64 19.30 0.57
N ASP A 95 7.86 19.83 0.52
CA ASP A 95 8.25 20.94 -0.36
C ASP A 95 7.33 22.17 -0.24
N CYS A 96 6.81 22.40 0.96
CA CYS A 96 6.00 23.56 1.28
C CYS A 96 6.90 24.75 1.60
N SER A 97 6.66 25.89 0.94
CA SER A 97 7.42 27.13 1.16
C SER A 97 7.17 27.79 2.51
N SER A 98 6.07 27.44 3.19
CA SER A 98 5.75 27.90 4.54
C SER A 98 5.15 26.77 5.38
N SER A 99 5.30 26.86 6.70
CA SER A 99 4.73 25.92 7.67
C SER A 99 3.20 26.03 7.80
N GLU A 100 2.60 27.09 7.27
CA GLU A 100 1.16 27.34 7.32
C GLU A 100 0.41 26.64 6.18
N LYS A 101 1.09 26.38 5.06
CA LYS A 101 0.50 25.70 3.90
C LYS A 101 0.75 24.20 3.99
N LYS A 102 -0.33 23.42 3.96
CA LYS A 102 -0.27 21.96 3.88
C LYS A 102 -0.78 21.48 2.53
N ARG A 103 -0.07 20.55 1.91
CA ARG A 103 -0.54 19.86 0.71
C ARG A 103 -1.66 18.88 1.06
N ARG A 104 -2.59 18.71 0.14
CA ARG A 104 -3.59 17.63 0.21
C ARG A 104 -2.89 16.31 -0.16
N VAL A 105 -3.34 15.21 0.43
CA VAL A 105 -2.66 13.91 0.27
C VAL A 105 -3.63 12.89 -0.26
N ILE A 106 -3.29 12.27 -1.39
CA ILE A 106 -3.93 11.05 -1.90
C ILE A 106 -3.23 9.89 -1.20
N VAL A 107 -3.97 9.01 -0.52
CA VAL A 107 -3.34 7.86 0.15
C VAL A 107 -3.63 6.60 -0.64
N VAL A 108 -2.57 5.92 -1.06
CA VAL A 108 -2.61 4.69 -1.84
C VAL A 108 -2.15 3.54 -0.95
N GLY A 109 -2.81 2.40 -1.01
CA GLY A 109 -2.39 1.22 -0.27
C GLY A 109 -2.60 -0.05 -1.09
N ALA A 110 -1.59 -0.91 -1.13
CA ALA A 110 -1.68 -2.22 -1.76
C ALA A 110 -1.83 -3.33 -0.73
N SER A 111 -2.76 -4.26 -0.94
CA SER A 111 -3.03 -5.35 0.01
C SER A 111 -3.17 -4.81 1.44
N ALA A 112 -2.39 -5.31 2.39
CA ALA A 112 -2.38 -4.82 3.76
C ALA A 112 -1.96 -3.34 3.92
N GLY A 113 -1.27 -2.73 2.95
CA GLY A 113 -1.02 -1.28 2.95
C GLY A 113 -2.31 -0.46 2.92
N PHE A 114 -3.39 -0.99 2.35
CA PHE A 114 -4.69 -0.32 2.38
C PHE A 114 -5.34 -0.33 3.76
N PHE A 115 -4.91 -1.20 4.68
CA PHE A 115 -5.34 -1.18 6.08
C PHE A 115 -4.84 0.08 6.77
N LEU A 116 -3.60 0.48 6.46
CA LEU A 116 -2.96 1.71 6.95
C LEU A 116 -3.62 2.95 6.30
N ALA A 117 -3.91 2.89 5.00
CA ALA A 117 -4.68 3.94 4.33
C ALA A 117 -6.09 4.13 4.93
N SER A 118 -6.77 3.01 5.23
CA SER A 118 -8.08 2.98 5.88
C SER A 118 -8.04 3.49 7.32
N PHE A 119 -6.90 3.38 8.00
CA PHE A 119 -6.68 4.04 9.29
C PHE A 119 -6.67 5.56 9.13
N LEU A 120 -5.89 6.11 8.19
CA LEU A 120 -5.87 7.55 7.93
C LEU A 120 -7.24 8.08 7.49
N GLY A 121 -7.98 7.34 6.66
CA GLY A 121 -9.35 7.71 6.27
C GLY A 121 -10.31 7.89 7.44
N ARG A 122 -10.03 7.28 8.61
CA ARG A 122 -10.85 7.41 9.83
C ARG A 122 -10.35 8.46 10.79
N THR A 123 -9.03 8.61 10.92
CA THR A 123 -8.42 9.30 12.05
C THR A 123 -7.73 10.60 11.67
N ALA A 124 -7.36 10.78 10.40
CA ALA A 124 -6.62 11.96 9.98
C ALA A 124 -7.52 13.21 9.91
N SER A 125 -6.93 14.35 10.29
CA SER A 125 -7.53 15.67 10.16
C SER A 125 -6.48 16.66 9.62
N PRO A 126 -6.70 17.27 8.44
CA PRO A 126 -7.79 16.98 7.50
C PRO A 126 -7.69 15.54 6.95
N PRO A 127 -8.83 14.94 6.53
CA PRO A 127 -8.83 13.61 5.94
C PRO A 127 -8.07 13.60 4.61
N PRO A 128 -7.63 12.42 4.13
CA PRO A 128 -7.06 12.28 2.79
C PRO A 128 -7.96 12.88 1.70
N LEU A 129 -7.34 13.39 0.64
CA LEU A 129 -8.01 13.89 -0.55
C LEU A 129 -8.86 12.79 -1.20
N ALA A 130 -8.24 11.63 -1.36
CA ALA A 130 -8.82 10.42 -1.90
C ALA A 130 -8.02 9.22 -1.38
N LEU A 131 -8.64 8.05 -1.44
CA LEU A 131 -7.99 6.77 -1.19
C LEU A 131 -7.94 5.96 -2.49
N LEU A 132 -6.81 5.29 -2.75
CA LEU A 132 -6.69 4.28 -3.80
C LEU A 132 -6.33 2.93 -3.17
N SER A 133 -7.19 1.95 -3.37
CA SER A 133 -7.02 0.58 -2.91
C SER A 133 -6.59 -0.32 -4.06
N ILE A 134 -5.46 -1.00 -3.88
CA ILE A 134 -4.94 -1.97 -4.82
C ILE A 134 -5.10 -3.36 -4.18
N ALA A 135 -6.16 -4.08 -4.54
CA ALA A 135 -6.54 -5.37 -3.92
C ALA A 135 -6.45 -5.33 -2.38
N GLY A 136 -6.94 -4.25 -1.78
CA GLY A 136 -6.56 -3.86 -0.43
C GLY A 136 -7.35 -4.53 0.69
N ILE A 137 -6.68 -4.72 1.84
CA ILE A 137 -7.32 -5.13 3.10
C ILE A 137 -7.81 -3.87 3.81
N ASN A 138 -9.11 -3.60 3.76
CA ASN A 138 -9.69 -2.45 4.45
C ASN A 138 -9.95 -2.76 5.94
N SER A 139 -10.11 -4.03 6.30
CA SER A 139 -10.23 -4.51 7.69
C SER A 139 -9.90 -6.00 7.78
N PHE A 140 -9.29 -6.42 8.90
CA PHE A 140 -9.05 -7.81 9.28
C PHE A 140 -10.25 -8.44 10.02
N THR A 141 -11.40 -7.77 10.05
CA THR A 141 -12.63 -8.30 10.68
C THR A 141 -13.49 -9.14 9.73
N HIS A 142 -13.07 -9.28 8.47
CA HIS A 142 -13.72 -10.16 7.50
C HIS A 142 -13.59 -11.64 7.92
N PRO A 143 -14.62 -12.49 7.73
CA PRO A 143 -14.57 -13.92 8.11
C PRO A 143 -13.36 -14.68 7.56
N PHE A 144 -12.83 -14.28 6.40
CA PHE A 144 -11.60 -14.82 5.84
C PHE A 144 -10.43 -14.84 6.84
N TYR A 145 -10.29 -13.80 7.68
CA TYR A 145 -9.23 -13.67 8.68
C TYR A 145 -9.56 -14.31 10.05
N ALA A 146 -10.78 -14.82 10.22
CA ALA A 146 -11.32 -15.29 11.50
C ALA A 146 -11.91 -16.72 11.44
N SER A 147 -11.77 -17.41 10.31
CA SER A 147 -12.39 -18.74 10.06
C SER A 147 -11.37 -19.85 9.78
N SER A 148 -10.11 -19.67 10.17
CA SER A 148 -9.00 -20.61 9.96
C SER A 148 -8.76 -20.97 8.50
N THR A 149 -9.08 -20.05 7.59
CA THR A 149 -8.94 -20.24 6.14
C THR A 149 -7.54 -20.74 5.80
N LEU A 150 -7.47 -21.81 5.02
CA LEU A 150 -6.21 -22.35 4.54
C LEU A 150 -5.94 -21.80 3.14
N VAL A 151 -4.99 -20.87 3.04
CA VAL A 151 -4.58 -20.22 1.78
C VAL A 151 -3.47 -20.99 1.04
N THR A 152 -3.04 -22.13 1.60
CA THR A 152 -2.05 -23.05 1.03
C THR A 152 -2.59 -24.48 1.07
N PRO A 153 -2.00 -25.45 0.36
CA PRO A 153 -2.44 -26.84 0.44
C PRO A 153 -2.34 -27.45 1.84
N GLU A 154 -1.34 -27.01 2.63
CA GLU A 154 -1.08 -27.51 3.98
C GLU A 154 -0.86 -26.34 4.97
N PRO A 155 -1.16 -26.54 6.27
CA PRO A 155 -0.85 -25.56 7.31
C PRO A 155 0.65 -25.30 7.45
N THR A 156 1.03 -24.04 7.65
CA THR A 156 2.42 -23.68 7.98
C THR A 156 2.79 -24.18 9.39
N PRO A 157 3.87 -24.97 9.53
CA PRO A 157 4.39 -25.40 10.83
C PRO A 157 4.81 -24.24 11.74
N ASP A 158 4.65 -24.42 13.06
CA ASP A 158 5.07 -23.41 14.05
C ASP A 158 6.58 -23.13 13.99
N ALA A 159 7.39 -24.16 13.71
CA ALA A 159 8.84 -24.05 13.62
C ALA A 159 9.30 -23.11 12.48
N ASP A 160 8.54 -23.05 11.38
CA ASP A 160 8.91 -22.28 10.20
C ASP A 160 8.68 -20.77 10.39
N VAL A 161 7.77 -20.40 11.29
CA VAL A 161 7.48 -18.99 11.63
C VAL A 161 8.15 -18.54 12.92
N ALA A 162 8.66 -19.47 13.73
CA ALA A 162 9.27 -19.18 15.03
C ALA A 162 10.34 -18.07 14.98
N PRO A 163 11.25 -18.00 13.98
CA PRO A 163 12.23 -16.91 13.90
C PRO A 163 11.62 -15.51 13.79
N ALA A 164 10.40 -15.40 13.26
CA ALA A 164 9.73 -14.11 13.05
C ALA A 164 8.74 -13.72 14.16
N GLN A 165 8.53 -14.60 15.15
CA GLN A 165 7.50 -14.43 16.17
C GLN A 165 8.00 -13.88 17.51
N ASP A 166 9.31 -13.80 17.73
CA ASP A 166 9.87 -13.27 18.97
C ASP A 166 9.38 -11.82 19.20
N PRO A 167 8.56 -11.56 20.24
CA PRO A 167 8.04 -10.22 20.53
C PRO A 167 9.10 -9.30 21.15
N SER A 168 10.23 -9.86 21.63
CA SER A 168 11.35 -9.10 22.18
C SER A 168 12.38 -8.68 21.13
N ALA A 169 12.28 -9.24 19.91
CA ALA A 169 13.11 -8.85 18.80
C ALA A 169 12.89 -7.37 18.45
N ALA A 170 13.98 -6.70 18.03
CA ALA A 170 13.91 -5.31 17.63
C ALA A 170 12.91 -5.12 16.46
N PRO A 171 12.17 -4.00 16.42
CA PRO A 171 11.33 -3.68 15.27
C PRO A 171 12.14 -3.65 13.97
N VAL A 172 11.53 -4.14 12.90
CA VAL A 172 12.15 -4.18 11.58
C VAL A 172 11.33 -3.40 10.57
N VAL A 173 12.01 -2.82 9.60
CA VAL A 173 11.42 -2.22 8.39
C VAL A 173 11.83 -3.10 7.22
N GLY A 174 10.90 -3.47 6.36
CA GLY A 174 11.20 -4.34 5.24
C GLY A 174 11.70 -3.63 3.99
N ARG A 175 12.19 -4.49 3.08
CA ARG A 175 12.70 -4.20 1.74
C ARG A 175 12.22 -5.34 0.83
N SER A 176 12.15 -5.13 -0.48
CA SER A 176 12.02 -6.19 -1.48
C SER A 176 13.10 -7.26 -1.23
N ILE A 177 12.70 -8.52 -1.12
CA ILE A 177 13.68 -9.61 -1.10
C ILE A 177 14.19 -9.78 -2.53
N PRO A 178 15.51 -9.68 -2.79
CA PRO A 178 16.08 -10.01 -4.10
C PRO A 178 15.62 -11.41 -4.53
N ASN A 179 15.08 -11.54 -5.74
CA ASN A 179 14.53 -12.78 -6.29
C ASN A 179 13.30 -13.35 -5.56
N GLY A 180 12.60 -12.55 -4.75
CA GLY A 180 11.46 -13.03 -3.95
C GLY A 180 10.21 -13.37 -4.77
N HIS A 181 10.07 -12.84 -5.99
CA HIS A 181 8.95 -13.10 -6.90
C HIS A 181 9.37 -12.93 -8.38
N ASP A 182 8.87 -13.79 -9.26
CA ASP A 182 9.16 -13.75 -10.69
C ASP A 182 8.81 -12.38 -11.30
N GLY A 183 9.81 -11.72 -11.90
CA GLY A 183 9.64 -10.50 -12.69
C GLY A 183 9.49 -9.17 -11.93
N ALA A 184 9.39 -9.17 -10.60
CA ALA A 184 9.30 -7.95 -9.81
C ALA A 184 10.69 -7.43 -9.41
N ALA A 185 11.22 -6.48 -10.17
CA ALA A 185 12.41 -5.70 -9.82
C ALA A 185 12.02 -4.38 -9.14
N ASP A 186 12.94 -3.82 -8.35
CA ASP A 186 12.78 -2.45 -7.84
C ASP A 186 12.58 -1.49 -9.01
N PHE A 187 11.59 -0.60 -8.89
CA PHE A 187 11.32 0.36 -9.95
C PHE A 187 12.54 1.26 -10.20
N CYS A 188 12.95 1.37 -11.46
CA CYS A 188 14.04 2.22 -11.91
C CYS A 188 13.50 3.45 -12.64
N VAL A 189 13.94 4.65 -12.26
CA VAL A 189 13.50 5.90 -12.91
C VAL A 189 13.85 5.95 -14.40
N ALA A 190 14.92 5.25 -14.81
CA ALA A 190 15.32 5.13 -16.21
C ALA A 190 14.36 4.27 -17.05
N ALA A 191 13.41 3.56 -16.42
CA ALA A 191 12.37 2.82 -17.12
C ALA A 191 11.31 3.73 -17.76
N LEU A 192 11.30 5.02 -17.45
CA LEU A 192 10.35 5.98 -18.00
C LEU A 192 11.04 7.06 -18.83
N ARG A 193 10.41 7.41 -19.95
CA ARG A 193 10.75 8.55 -20.79
C ARG A 193 10.30 9.86 -20.16
N GLU A 194 10.71 10.98 -20.74
CA GLU A 194 10.37 12.31 -20.22
C GLU A 194 8.85 12.59 -20.17
N ASP A 195 8.09 11.99 -21.09
CA ASP A 195 6.62 12.04 -21.15
C ASP A 195 5.92 11.08 -20.18
N GLY A 196 6.68 10.27 -19.44
CA GLY A 196 6.19 9.28 -18.48
C GLY A 196 5.73 7.97 -19.09
N SER A 197 5.88 7.77 -20.40
CA SER A 197 5.69 6.46 -21.03
C SER A 197 6.84 5.51 -20.67
N ARG A 198 6.56 4.20 -20.68
CA ARG A 198 7.59 3.16 -20.53
C ARG A 198 8.62 3.30 -21.65
N ASP A 199 9.90 3.22 -21.31
CA ASP A 199 10.94 3.08 -22.32
C ASP A 199 11.02 1.61 -22.79
N PRO A 200 10.67 1.29 -24.05
CA PRO A 200 10.72 -0.08 -24.58
C PRO A 200 12.14 -0.66 -24.63
N ASP A 201 13.16 0.20 -24.67
CA ASP A 201 14.56 -0.19 -24.71
C ASP A 201 15.17 -0.39 -23.31
N PHE A 202 14.43 -0.01 -22.24
CA PHE A 202 14.90 -0.20 -20.88
C PHE A 202 14.93 -1.68 -20.51
N CYS A 203 16.11 -2.15 -20.17
CA CYS A 203 16.33 -3.44 -19.54
C CYS A 203 16.64 -3.23 -18.05
N PRO A 204 15.94 -3.89 -17.13
CA PRO A 204 16.27 -3.79 -15.72
C PRO A 204 17.71 -4.26 -15.47
N PRO A 205 18.42 -3.63 -14.52
CA PRO A 205 19.74 -4.12 -14.13
C PRO A 205 19.63 -5.56 -13.62
N PRO A 206 20.69 -6.38 -13.76
CA PRO A 206 20.70 -7.71 -13.18
C PRO A 206 20.46 -7.63 -11.67
N ALA A 207 19.75 -8.62 -11.13
CA ALA A 207 19.52 -8.70 -9.70
C ALA A 207 20.86 -8.76 -8.95
N GLU A 208 21.00 -7.93 -7.92
CA GLU A 208 22.15 -7.96 -7.04
C GLU A 208 22.24 -9.32 -6.31
N PRO A 209 23.45 -9.87 -6.11
CA PRO A 209 23.63 -11.09 -5.33
C PRO A 209 23.02 -10.95 -3.93
N ASP A 210 22.37 -12.01 -3.42
CA ASP A 210 21.87 -12.01 -2.06
C ASP A 210 23.02 -12.15 -1.05
N THR A 211 23.46 -11.03 -0.48
CA THR A 211 24.56 -10.96 0.49
C THR A 211 24.14 -11.19 1.94
N ARG A 212 22.87 -11.54 2.19
CA ARG A 212 22.37 -11.77 3.56
C ARG A 212 23.05 -12.98 4.19
N SER A 213 23.13 -13.00 5.53
CA SER A 213 23.52 -14.18 6.29
C SER A 213 22.44 -15.27 6.24
N ASP A 214 22.77 -16.50 6.61
CA ASP A 214 21.79 -17.59 6.73
C ASP A 214 20.71 -17.28 7.77
N GLU A 215 21.08 -16.59 8.85
CA GLU A 215 20.15 -16.17 9.90
C GLU A 215 19.15 -15.13 9.38
N GLU A 216 19.65 -14.13 8.64
CA GLU A 216 18.81 -13.13 7.99
C GLU A 216 17.87 -13.76 6.96
N ARG A 217 18.36 -14.71 6.15
CA ARG A 217 17.52 -15.46 5.22
C ARG A 217 16.39 -16.20 5.94
N ARG A 218 16.71 -16.98 6.96
CA ARG A 218 15.71 -17.72 7.77
C ARG A 218 14.68 -16.80 8.39
N LEU A 219 15.09 -15.64 8.90
CA LEU A 219 14.16 -14.64 9.42
C LEU A 219 13.19 -14.17 8.33
N TRP A 220 13.70 -13.78 7.16
CA TRP A 220 12.86 -13.27 6.08
C TRP A 220 11.94 -14.33 5.47
N ASP A 221 12.40 -15.58 5.37
CA ASP A 221 11.56 -16.72 4.97
C ASP A 221 10.43 -16.94 5.98
N ALA A 222 10.72 -16.93 7.28
CA ALA A 222 9.73 -17.02 8.33
C ALA A 222 8.69 -15.88 8.25
N ARG A 223 9.14 -14.64 7.97
CA ARG A 223 8.27 -13.47 7.82
C ARG A 223 7.33 -13.58 6.62
N ALA A 224 7.78 -14.17 5.51
CA ALA A 224 6.97 -14.41 4.32
C ALA A 224 5.84 -15.43 4.57
N LEU A 225 6.01 -16.31 5.56
CA LEU A 225 5.02 -17.31 5.96
C LEU A 225 4.00 -16.79 7.00
N LEU A 226 4.27 -15.64 7.65
CA LEU A 226 3.40 -15.14 8.72
C LEU A 226 1.96 -14.88 8.26
N TYR A 227 1.75 -14.38 7.03
CA TYR A 227 0.39 -14.05 6.57
C TYR A 227 -0.55 -15.26 6.58
N ARG A 228 -0.16 -16.33 5.87
CA ARG A 228 -0.90 -17.59 5.77
C ARG A 228 -1.03 -18.28 7.12
N TYR A 229 0.04 -18.27 7.92
CA TYR A 229 0.04 -18.82 9.26
C TYR A 229 -0.98 -18.10 10.17
N LEU A 230 -0.97 -16.77 10.19
CA LEU A 230 -1.83 -15.97 11.06
C LEU A 230 -3.31 -15.98 10.64
N ILE A 231 -3.61 -16.16 9.33
CA ILE A 231 -4.97 -16.43 8.85
C ILE A 231 -5.46 -17.76 9.42
N HIS A 232 -4.70 -18.84 9.19
CA HIS A 232 -5.12 -20.17 9.61
C HIS A 232 -5.27 -20.27 11.14
N ARG A 233 -4.44 -19.55 11.90
CA ARG A 233 -4.49 -19.49 13.37
C ARG A 233 -5.49 -18.46 13.94
N ASN A 234 -6.28 -17.76 13.12
CA ASN A 234 -7.23 -16.71 13.53
C ASN A 234 -6.62 -15.58 14.37
N ARG A 235 -5.37 -15.20 14.09
CA ARG A 235 -4.63 -14.24 14.92
C ARG A 235 -4.75 -12.81 14.41
N TRP A 236 -5.03 -12.61 13.12
CA TRP A 236 -5.14 -11.28 12.52
C TRP A 236 -6.12 -10.34 13.23
N PRO A 237 -7.39 -10.74 13.49
CA PRO A 237 -8.36 -9.84 14.13
C PRO A 237 -7.94 -9.33 15.51
N GLY A 238 -7.21 -10.16 16.27
CA GLY A 238 -6.67 -9.79 17.58
C GLY A 238 -5.43 -8.91 17.49
N LEU A 239 -4.51 -9.25 16.59
CA LEU A 239 -3.26 -8.50 16.39
C LEU A 239 -3.48 -7.07 15.89
N THR A 240 -4.54 -6.84 15.11
CA THR A 240 -4.82 -5.54 14.52
C THR A 240 -5.96 -4.79 15.23
N ALA A 241 -6.59 -5.38 16.24
CA ALA A 241 -7.84 -4.91 16.83
C ALA A 241 -7.85 -3.42 17.23
N ALA A 242 -6.74 -2.92 17.77
CA ALA A 242 -6.65 -1.54 18.24
C ALA A 242 -6.51 -0.53 17.08
N LEU A 243 -5.95 -0.94 15.94
CA LEU A 243 -5.91 -0.11 14.74
C LEU A 243 -7.16 -0.33 13.88
N ASP A 244 -7.76 -1.53 13.92
CA ASP A 244 -8.85 -1.96 13.05
C ASP A 244 -10.21 -1.37 13.50
N GLY A 245 -10.72 -0.44 12.71
CA GLY A 245 -12.05 0.16 12.93
C GLY A 245 -13.21 -0.65 12.36
N GLY A 246 -12.95 -1.79 11.70
CA GLY A 246 -13.90 -2.49 10.81
C GLY A 246 -15.17 -3.01 11.46
N ARG A 247 -15.12 -3.36 12.76
CA ARG A 247 -16.31 -3.79 13.51
C ARG A 247 -17.37 -2.68 13.62
N GLU A 248 -16.95 -1.42 13.56
CA GLU A 248 -17.87 -0.28 13.69
C GLU A 248 -18.57 0.08 12.38
N TRP A 249 -18.05 -0.35 11.23
CA TRP A 249 -18.41 0.19 9.92
C TRP A 249 -19.89 0.02 9.59
N THR A 250 -20.46 -1.14 9.91
CA THR A 250 -21.88 -1.44 9.68
C THR A 250 -22.82 -0.64 10.58
N THR A 251 -22.29 -0.04 11.66
CA THR A 251 -23.06 0.81 12.59
C THR A 251 -22.78 2.30 12.40
N TRP A 252 -22.03 2.70 11.37
CA TRP A 252 -21.74 4.11 11.11
C TRP A 252 -22.99 4.87 10.67
N SER A 253 -23.19 6.06 11.26
CA SER A 253 -24.20 6.99 10.79
C SER A 253 -23.90 7.47 9.36
N ALA A 254 -24.93 7.91 8.64
CA ALA A 254 -24.77 8.52 7.32
C ALA A 254 -23.78 9.70 7.34
N ALA A 255 -23.81 10.52 8.40
CA ALA A 255 -22.88 11.64 8.59
C ALA A 255 -21.42 11.19 8.76
N ARG A 256 -21.16 10.06 9.44
CA ARG A 256 -19.81 9.50 9.58
C ARG A 256 -19.32 8.94 8.24
N ARG A 257 -20.17 8.22 7.51
CA ARG A 257 -19.87 7.72 6.15
C ARG A 257 -19.59 8.86 5.17
N ALA A 258 -20.33 9.98 5.27
CA ALA A 258 -20.09 11.17 4.46
C ALA A 258 -18.75 11.88 4.73
N ARG A 259 -18.06 11.55 5.83
CA ARG A 259 -16.69 12.05 6.11
C ARG A 259 -15.61 11.11 5.56
N TRP A 260 -15.96 9.89 5.17
CA TRP A 260 -15.01 8.98 4.53
C TRP A 260 -14.51 9.58 3.21
N PRO A 261 -13.19 9.58 2.94
CA PRO A 261 -12.67 10.10 1.69
C PRO A 261 -13.22 9.34 0.48
N PRO A 262 -13.44 10.00 -0.67
CA PRO A 262 -13.68 9.31 -1.93
C PRO A 262 -12.62 8.22 -2.13
N THR A 263 -13.06 7.01 -2.42
CA THR A 263 -12.20 5.83 -2.51
C THR A 263 -12.36 5.17 -3.87
N VAL A 264 -11.25 4.91 -4.53
CA VAL A 264 -11.20 4.11 -5.75
C VAL A 264 -10.53 2.79 -5.41
N VAL A 265 -11.10 1.69 -5.89
CA VAL A 265 -10.62 0.34 -5.66
C VAL A 265 -10.51 -0.37 -6.99
N PHE A 266 -9.41 -1.08 -7.22
CA PHE A 266 -9.42 -2.18 -8.17
C PHE A 266 -8.99 -3.48 -7.49
N HIS A 267 -9.57 -4.60 -7.93
CA HIS A 267 -9.41 -5.89 -7.28
C HIS A 267 -9.61 -7.04 -8.27
N GLY A 268 -8.79 -8.08 -8.20
CA GLY A 268 -8.98 -9.29 -9.00
C GLY A 268 -10.15 -10.14 -8.50
N SER A 269 -10.97 -10.71 -9.39
CA SER A 269 -12.10 -11.57 -8.97
C SER A 269 -11.67 -12.96 -8.47
N ALA A 270 -10.43 -13.38 -8.76
CA ALA A 270 -9.86 -14.65 -8.37
C ALA A 270 -8.72 -14.49 -7.33
N ASP A 271 -8.74 -13.41 -6.57
CA ASP A 271 -7.71 -13.08 -5.58
C ASP A 271 -7.69 -14.11 -4.44
N ALA A 272 -6.64 -14.94 -4.41
CA ALA A 272 -6.47 -16.00 -3.43
C ALA A 272 -5.90 -15.51 -2.08
N ALA A 273 -5.34 -14.29 -2.05
CA ALA A 273 -4.73 -13.74 -0.85
C ALA A 273 -5.72 -12.87 -0.08
N VAL A 274 -6.47 -12.01 -0.76
CA VAL A 274 -7.48 -11.12 -0.18
C VAL A 274 -8.77 -11.31 -0.96
N PRO A 275 -9.82 -11.89 -0.37
CA PRO A 275 -11.06 -12.12 -1.11
C PRO A 275 -11.70 -10.80 -1.58
N LEU A 276 -12.26 -10.80 -2.79
CA LEU A 276 -12.93 -9.64 -3.40
C LEU A 276 -14.01 -9.06 -2.47
N GLU A 277 -14.70 -9.91 -1.70
CA GLU A 277 -15.77 -9.56 -0.76
C GLU A 277 -15.31 -8.55 0.30
N VAL A 278 -14.01 -8.48 0.58
CA VAL A 278 -13.42 -7.47 1.46
C VAL A 278 -13.68 -6.07 0.88
N SER A 279 -13.43 -5.88 -0.42
CA SER A 279 -13.66 -4.62 -1.14
C SER A 279 -15.14 -4.35 -1.41
N GLU A 280 -15.92 -5.39 -1.74
CA GLU A 280 -17.37 -5.24 -1.91
C GLU A 280 -18.03 -4.78 -0.62
N ARG A 281 -17.65 -5.37 0.53
CA ARG A 281 -18.17 -4.94 1.84
C ARG A 281 -17.83 -3.48 2.14
N LEU A 282 -16.66 -2.99 1.76
CA LEU A 282 -16.32 -1.57 1.90
C LEU A 282 -17.29 -0.69 1.08
N ARG A 283 -17.52 -1.06 -0.19
CA ARG A 283 -18.46 -0.36 -1.07
C ARG A 283 -19.89 -0.40 -0.52
N ASP A 284 -20.35 -1.55 -0.06
CA ASP A 284 -21.72 -1.73 0.44
C ASP A 284 -21.96 -0.93 1.72
N VAL A 285 -20.95 -0.82 2.59
CA VAL A 285 -21.04 0.00 3.79
C VAL A 285 -21.01 1.49 3.45
N MET A 286 -20.03 1.94 2.66
CA MET A 286 -19.78 3.36 2.43
C MET A 286 -20.72 3.98 1.38
N GLY A 287 -21.28 3.15 0.49
CA GLY A 287 -22.08 3.57 -0.64
C GLY A 287 -21.27 3.72 -1.93
N ALA A 288 -21.90 3.42 -3.06
CA ALA A 288 -21.28 3.52 -4.39
C ALA A 288 -20.95 4.97 -4.80
N GLU A 289 -21.55 5.96 -4.15
CA GLU A 289 -21.18 7.38 -4.31
C GLU A 289 -19.85 7.73 -3.65
N ARG A 290 -19.38 6.91 -2.70
CA ARG A 290 -18.10 7.08 -2.00
C ARG A 290 -17.03 6.13 -2.47
N VAL A 291 -17.39 4.92 -2.88
CA VAL A 291 -16.45 3.86 -3.25
C VAL A 291 -16.75 3.38 -4.67
N ALA A 292 -15.83 3.68 -5.59
CA ALA A 292 -15.83 3.10 -6.93
C ALA A 292 -14.98 1.81 -6.90
N LEU A 293 -15.55 0.69 -7.34
CA LEU A 293 -14.89 -0.62 -7.39
C LEU A 293 -14.81 -1.12 -8.83
N PHE A 294 -13.59 -1.35 -9.31
CA PHE A 294 -13.27 -1.92 -10.62
C PHE A 294 -12.76 -3.35 -10.44
N VAL A 295 -13.41 -4.33 -11.06
CA VAL A 295 -13.06 -5.74 -10.89
C VAL A 295 -12.28 -6.24 -12.10
N ALA A 296 -11.10 -6.78 -11.88
CA ALA A 296 -10.28 -7.43 -12.90
C ALA A 296 -10.63 -8.93 -12.97
N GLU A 297 -11.43 -9.30 -13.95
CA GLU A 297 -12.00 -10.65 -14.04
C GLU A 297 -10.92 -11.73 -14.21
N GLY A 298 -11.01 -12.81 -13.42
CA GLY A 298 -10.09 -13.93 -13.41
C GLY A 298 -8.68 -13.63 -12.90
N ARG A 299 -8.42 -12.42 -12.39
CA ARG A 299 -7.09 -12.03 -11.91
C ARG A 299 -6.89 -12.33 -10.44
N ASP A 300 -5.67 -12.73 -10.12
CA ASP A 300 -5.21 -13.00 -8.76
C ASP A 300 -4.63 -11.74 -8.09
N HIS A 301 -4.20 -11.88 -6.84
CA HIS A 301 -3.65 -10.83 -6.01
C HIS A 301 -2.48 -10.08 -6.65
N LEU A 302 -2.57 -8.75 -6.69
CA LEU A 302 -1.51 -7.85 -7.16
C LEU A 302 -0.96 -8.26 -8.54
N PHE A 303 -1.86 -8.64 -9.46
CA PHE A 303 -1.53 -9.02 -10.84
C PHE A 303 -0.81 -7.92 -11.63
N GLU A 304 -0.94 -6.66 -11.18
CA GLU A 304 -0.39 -5.48 -11.83
C GLU A 304 1.06 -5.16 -11.44
N ARG A 305 1.60 -5.80 -10.39
CA ARG A 305 2.72 -5.26 -9.59
C ARG A 305 3.99 -4.89 -10.35
N ALA A 306 4.21 -5.48 -11.52
CA ALA A 306 5.37 -5.28 -12.38
C ALA A 306 5.02 -4.63 -13.73
N LEU A 307 3.77 -4.22 -13.91
CA LEU A 307 3.22 -3.75 -15.17
C LEU A 307 3.20 -2.21 -15.24
N PHE A 308 3.27 -1.73 -16.47
CA PHE A 308 3.11 -0.34 -16.88
C PHE A 308 1.69 -0.13 -17.42
N LEU A 309 1.21 1.11 -17.43
CA LEU A 309 -0.14 1.46 -17.88
C LEU A 309 -0.44 1.00 -19.32
N GLU A 310 0.59 1.01 -20.16
CA GLU A 310 0.53 0.64 -21.57
C GLU A 310 0.49 -0.88 -21.79
N ASP A 311 0.80 -1.69 -20.77
CA ASP A 311 0.78 -3.15 -20.92
C ASP A 311 -0.67 -3.66 -21.12
N GLU A 312 -0.83 -4.60 -22.06
CA GLU A 312 -2.12 -5.17 -22.47
C GLU A 312 -2.47 -6.48 -21.74
N GLU A 313 -1.74 -6.80 -20.67
CA GLU A 313 -2.01 -7.99 -19.86
C GLU A 313 -3.43 -7.98 -19.27
N PRO A 314 -4.09 -9.15 -19.15
CA PRO A 314 -5.45 -9.21 -18.65
C PRO A 314 -5.64 -8.52 -17.29
N GLY A 315 -6.69 -7.71 -17.16
CA GLY A 315 -7.01 -6.94 -15.95
C GLY A 315 -6.43 -5.52 -15.90
N MET A 316 -5.51 -5.16 -16.81
CA MET A 316 -4.95 -3.80 -16.84
C MET A 316 -5.97 -2.74 -17.29
N ASP A 317 -7.07 -3.14 -17.94
CA ASP A 317 -8.24 -2.29 -18.18
C ASP A 317 -8.86 -1.79 -16.87
N ALA A 318 -9.08 -2.67 -15.89
CA ALA A 318 -9.58 -2.27 -14.57
C ALA A 318 -8.62 -1.33 -13.83
N VAL A 319 -7.30 -1.52 -14.00
CA VAL A 319 -6.28 -0.60 -13.45
C VAL A 319 -6.38 0.78 -14.11
N ARG A 320 -6.47 0.84 -15.44
CA ARG A 320 -6.60 2.11 -16.19
C ARG A 320 -7.90 2.83 -15.85
N ASP A 321 -9.02 2.13 -15.72
CA ASP A 321 -10.31 2.72 -15.35
C ASP A 321 -10.28 3.27 -13.92
N ALA A 322 -9.68 2.55 -12.97
CA ALA A 322 -9.47 3.02 -11.61
C ALA A 322 -8.55 4.27 -11.57
N VAL A 323 -7.48 4.29 -12.35
CA VAL A 323 -6.60 5.46 -12.49
C VAL A 323 -7.36 6.65 -13.05
N ALA A 324 -8.14 6.46 -14.12
CA ALA A 324 -8.97 7.51 -14.71
C ALA A 324 -9.97 8.07 -13.69
N LYS A 325 -10.63 7.20 -12.92
CA LYS A 325 -11.55 7.61 -11.86
C LYS A 325 -10.86 8.37 -10.73
N LEU A 326 -9.67 7.94 -10.32
CA LEU A 326 -8.90 8.65 -9.29
C LEU A 326 -8.54 10.07 -9.75
N VAL A 327 -8.11 10.23 -11.00
CA VAL A 327 -7.82 11.56 -11.58
C VAL A 327 -9.07 12.44 -11.62
N GLU A 328 -10.22 11.89 -12.01
CA GLU A 328 -11.51 12.60 -11.97
C GLU A 328 -11.83 13.11 -10.56
N VAL A 329 -11.72 12.24 -9.54
CA VAL A 329 -11.99 12.56 -8.13
C VAL A 329 -11.07 13.67 -7.64
N VAL A 330 -9.77 13.58 -7.94
CA VAL A 330 -8.78 14.59 -7.53
C VAL A 330 -9.08 15.95 -8.16
N LYS A 331 -9.32 15.98 -9.47
CA LYS A 331 -9.64 17.23 -10.19
C LYS A 331 -10.93 17.88 -9.69
N ALA A 332 -11.97 17.08 -9.42
CA ALA A 332 -13.23 17.59 -8.87
C ALA A 332 -13.02 18.22 -7.47
N ALA A 333 -12.17 17.60 -6.65
CA ALA A 333 -11.86 18.10 -5.31
C ALA A 333 -10.97 19.35 -5.32
N GLU A 334 -10.08 19.50 -6.31
CA GLU A 334 -9.29 20.72 -6.52
C GLU A 334 -10.16 21.88 -7.04
N ALA A 335 -11.11 21.61 -7.94
CA ALA A 335 -12.04 22.62 -8.44
C ALA A 335 -13.02 23.16 -7.38
N ALA A 336 -13.21 22.42 -6.27
CA ALA A 336 -14.08 22.80 -5.16
C ALA A 336 -13.35 23.52 -4.00
N ALA A 337 -12.02 23.64 -4.07
CA ALA A 337 -11.17 24.26 -3.05
C ALA A 337 -10.88 25.73 -3.37
#